data_AF-A0AA41V8X9-F1
#
_entry.id   AF-A0AA41V8X9-F1
#
_cell.length_a   1.000
_cell.length_b   1.000
_cell.length_c   1.000
_cell.angle_alpha   90.00
_cell.angle_beta   90.00
_cell.angle_gamma   90.00
#
_symmetry.space_group_name_H-M   'P 1'
#
loop_
_entity.id
_entity.type
_entity.pdbx_description
1 polymer ?
#
loop_
_entity_poly.entity_id
_entity_poly.type
_entity_poly.pdbx_seq_one_letter_code
_entity_poly.pdbx_strand_id
1 'polypeptide(L)'
;GFFNFTSRRPRHLLHILELGYNVMYNDVDMVWLADPFTYLKGKHDVYFTDDMTAIKPLKHSNALPPPGKKGRTYICSCMIFLRPTPGAKLVMKKWIEELEDQPWSKKAKANDQPGFNWALNKTAGQVSCPSFFTLNF
;
A
#
# COMPACT_ATOMS: atom_id res chain seq x y z
N GLY A 1 -8.00 -19.71 -5.81
CA GLY A 1 -7.50 -19.77 -4.41
C GLY A 1 -7.04 -18.39 -3.96
N PHE A 2 -7.14 -18.08 -2.67
CA PHE A 2 -6.92 -16.75 -2.06
C PHE A 2 -5.74 -15.96 -2.63
N PHE A 3 -4.53 -16.52 -2.60
CA PHE A 3 -3.31 -15.86 -3.10
C PHE A 3 -3.31 -15.51 -4.59
N ASN A 4 -4.05 -16.26 -5.42
CA ASN A 4 -4.20 -15.93 -6.86
C ASN A 4 -5.23 -14.82 -7.10
N PHE A 5 -6.10 -14.58 -6.12
CA PHE A 5 -7.06 -13.47 -6.17
C PHE A 5 -6.38 -12.18 -5.71
N THR A 6 -5.70 -12.20 -4.56
CA THR A 6 -5.05 -11.00 -4.02
C THR A 6 -3.85 -10.54 -4.87
N SER A 7 -3.15 -11.45 -5.55
CA SER A 7 -2.06 -11.09 -6.47
C SER A 7 -2.50 -10.33 -7.73
N ARG A 8 -3.82 -10.29 -8.02
CA ARG A 8 -4.39 -9.50 -9.13
C ARG A 8 -4.65 -8.05 -8.75
N ARG A 9 -4.70 -7.75 -7.45
CA ARG A 9 -4.99 -6.43 -6.88
C ARG A 9 -4.18 -5.31 -7.56
N PRO A 10 -2.83 -5.36 -7.65
CA PRO A 10 -2.09 -4.24 -8.23
C PRO A 10 -2.36 -4.02 -9.72
N ARG A 11 -2.67 -5.07 -10.51
CA ARG A 11 -3.06 -4.92 -11.92
C ARG A 11 -4.40 -4.21 -12.05
N HIS A 12 -5.37 -4.56 -11.21
CA HIS A 12 -6.68 -3.92 -11.21
C HIS A 12 -6.60 -2.44 -10.78
N LEU A 13 -5.87 -2.16 -9.72
CA LEU A 13 -5.64 -0.79 -9.25
C LEU A 13 -4.93 0.04 -10.32
N LEU A 14 -3.86 -0.50 -10.93
CA LEU A 14 -3.14 0.18 -12.01
C LEU A 14 -4.05 0.53 -13.19
N HIS A 15 -4.90 -0.40 -13.62
CA HIS A 15 -5.83 -0.15 -14.73
C HIS A 15 -6.75 1.05 -14.44
N ILE A 16 -7.33 1.13 -13.24
CA ILE A 16 -8.20 2.26 -12.87
C ILE A 16 -7.41 3.58 -12.81
N LEU A 17 -6.16 3.55 -12.32
CA LEU A 17 -5.28 4.72 -12.33
C LEU A 17 -4.90 5.17 -13.75
N GLU A 18 -4.75 4.24 -14.69
CA GLU A 18 -4.49 4.53 -16.11
C GLU A 18 -5.69 5.20 -16.78
N LEU A 19 -6.91 4.89 -16.35
CA LEU A 19 -8.13 5.59 -16.75
C LEU A 19 -8.26 7.01 -16.14
N GLY A 20 -7.38 7.38 -15.21
CA GLY A 20 -7.35 8.73 -14.62
C GLY A 20 -8.21 8.91 -13.37
N TYR A 21 -8.67 7.82 -12.74
CA TYR A 21 -9.47 7.89 -11.51
C TYR A 21 -8.61 7.78 -10.25
N ASN A 22 -9.06 8.44 -9.18
CA ASN A 22 -8.60 8.12 -7.82
C ASN A 22 -9.23 6.78 -7.40
N VAL A 23 -8.51 5.97 -6.62
CA VAL A 23 -8.99 4.67 -6.16
C VAL A 23 -8.93 4.59 -4.65
N MET A 24 -10.04 4.25 -4.02
CA MET A 24 -10.09 3.80 -2.63
C MET A 24 -10.30 2.29 -2.62
N TYR A 25 -9.28 1.56 -2.17
CA TYR A 25 -9.34 0.11 -1.98
C TYR A 25 -9.43 -0.21 -0.49
N ASN A 26 -10.34 -1.11 -0.12
CA ASN A 26 -10.32 -1.77 1.18
C ASN A 26 -10.72 -3.24 1.02
N ASP A 27 -10.25 -4.09 1.94
CA ASP A 27 -10.71 -5.47 2.01
C ASP A 27 -12.18 -5.56 2.43
N VAL A 28 -12.84 -6.65 2.06
CA VAL A 28 -14.30 -6.84 2.25
C VAL A 28 -14.70 -7.03 3.71
N ASP A 29 -13.74 -7.35 4.58
CA ASP A 29 -13.88 -7.48 6.03
C ASP A 29 -13.57 -6.18 6.78
N MET A 30 -13.33 -5.08 6.06
CA MET A 30 -13.15 -3.76 6.64
C MET A 30 -14.46 -2.97 6.66
N VAL A 31 -14.76 -2.32 7.78
CA VAL A 31 -15.91 -1.43 7.95
C VAL A 31 -15.47 -0.02 8.31
N TRP A 32 -16.13 0.98 7.72
CA TRP A 32 -15.88 2.39 7.99
C TRP A 32 -16.86 2.90 9.04
N LEU A 33 -16.34 3.35 10.18
CA LEU A 33 -17.17 3.95 11.25
C LEU A 33 -17.40 5.46 11.05
N ALA A 34 -16.65 6.09 10.14
CA ALA A 34 -16.74 7.49 9.78
C ALA A 34 -16.24 7.69 8.34
N ASP A 35 -16.43 8.89 7.80
CA ASP A 35 -15.92 9.26 6.47
C ASP A 35 -14.38 9.21 6.43
N PRO A 36 -13.78 8.26 5.67
CA PRO A 36 -12.34 8.11 5.60
C PRO A 36 -11.64 9.26 4.87
N PHE A 37 -12.34 9.96 3.98
CA PHE A 37 -11.74 11.00 3.14
C PHE A 37 -11.30 12.22 3.95
N THR A 38 -11.92 12.45 5.12
CA THR A 38 -11.53 13.53 6.06
C THR A 38 -10.08 13.39 6.57
N TYR A 39 -9.54 12.17 6.55
CA TYR A 39 -8.18 11.88 6.98
C TYR A 39 -7.17 11.96 5.82
N LEU A 40 -7.60 11.84 4.56
CA LEU A 40 -6.74 11.84 3.37
C LEU A 40 -6.27 13.26 2.97
N LYS A 41 -5.54 13.91 3.87
CA LYS A 41 -5.05 15.29 3.71
C LYS A 41 -3.81 15.36 2.81
N GLY A 42 -3.57 16.52 2.21
CA GLY A 42 -2.43 16.75 1.32
C GLY A 42 -2.64 16.21 -0.10
N LYS A 43 -1.62 16.38 -0.96
CA LYS A 43 -1.60 15.89 -2.34
C LYS A 43 -0.53 14.80 -2.51
N HIS A 44 -0.72 13.69 -1.81
CA HIS A 44 0.19 12.55 -1.89
C HIS A 44 -0.25 11.54 -2.96
N ASP A 45 0.69 10.73 -3.43
CA ASP A 45 0.47 9.74 -4.48
C ASP A 45 -0.32 8.54 -3.96
N VAL A 46 0.08 8.04 -2.78
CA VAL A 46 -0.46 6.82 -2.17
C VAL A 46 -0.65 7.00 -0.67
N TYR A 47 -1.76 6.49 -0.15
CA TYR A 47 -2.07 6.45 1.28
C TYR A 47 -2.31 5.00 1.66
N PHE A 48 -1.84 4.59 2.84
CA PHE A 48 -2.00 3.24 3.36
C PHE A 48 -1.91 3.25 4.88
N THR A 49 -2.35 2.16 5.51
CA THR A 49 -2.27 1.98 6.95
C THR A 49 -0.98 1.28 7.37
N ASP A 50 -0.30 1.85 8.37
CA ASP A 50 0.82 1.19 9.03
C ASP A 50 0.30 0.08 9.96
N ASP A 51 0.80 -1.15 9.78
CA ASP A 51 0.41 -2.34 10.56
C ASP A 51 1.25 -2.47 11.85
N MET A 52 2.05 -1.44 12.19
CA MET A 52 2.78 -1.37 13.45
C MET A 52 1.91 -0.91 14.62
N THR A 53 2.08 -1.56 15.78
CA THR A 53 1.28 -1.36 17.00
C THR A 53 1.38 0.03 17.64
N ALA A 54 2.37 0.84 17.28
CA ALA A 54 2.55 2.16 17.85
C ALA A 54 1.68 3.20 17.12
N ILE A 55 0.73 3.79 17.84
CA ILE A 55 -0.11 4.89 17.35
C ILE A 55 0.79 6.07 17.00
N LYS A 56 0.80 6.46 15.71
CA LYS A 56 1.50 7.67 15.27
C LYS A 56 0.64 8.91 15.56
N PRO A 57 1.24 10.04 15.98
CA PRO A 57 0.52 11.31 16.10
C PRO A 57 -0.09 11.75 14.77
N LEU A 58 -1.16 12.56 14.79
CA LEU A 58 -1.79 13.12 13.57
C LEU A 58 -0.82 13.90 12.67
N LYS A 59 0.23 14.48 13.28
CA LYS A 59 1.30 15.19 12.61
C LYS A 59 2.58 14.40 12.79
N HIS A 60 2.94 13.62 11.77
CA HIS A 60 4.19 12.89 11.73
C HIS A 60 4.83 13.00 10.34
N SER A 61 6.05 12.51 10.21
CA SER A 61 6.74 12.48 8.92
C SER A 61 5.98 11.63 7.91
N ASN A 62 5.88 12.14 6.68
CA ASN A 62 5.37 11.38 5.53
C ASN A 62 6.42 10.42 4.95
N ALA A 63 7.56 10.24 5.61
CA ALA A 63 8.51 9.22 5.23
C ALA A 63 7.94 7.83 5.53
N LEU A 64 8.31 6.85 4.70
CA LEU A 64 8.05 5.45 5.00
C LEU A 64 8.69 5.09 6.36
N PRO A 65 8.03 4.27 7.19
CA PRO A 65 8.64 3.80 8.42
C PRO A 65 9.94 3.04 8.09
N PRO A 66 10.94 3.07 8.98
CA PRO A 66 12.15 2.29 8.76
C PRO A 66 11.78 0.81 8.59
N PRO A 67 12.48 0.08 7.70
CA PRO A 67 12.19 -1.33 7.51
C PRO A 67 12.37 -2.12 8.82
N GLY A 68 11.46 -3.06 9.11
CA GLY A 68 11.56 -3.91 10.30
C GLY A 68 12.68 -4.95 10.21
N LYS A 69 12.71 -5.90 11.16
CA LYS A 69 13.77 -6.94 11.28
C LYS A 69 14.05 -7.76 10.01
N LYS A 70 13.14 -7.77 9.03
CA LYS A 70 13.28 -8.48 7.74
C LYS A 70 13.62 -7.56 6.56
N GLY A 71 14.04 -6.31 6.80
CA GLY A 71 14.44 -5.37 5.76
C GLY A 71 13.29 -4.80 4.92
N ARG A 72 12.04 -5.05 5.30
CA ARG A 72 10.84 -4.50 4.66
C ARG A 72 10.00 -3.66 5.61
N THR A 73 9.29 -2.67 5.08
CA THR A 73 8.25 -1.95 5.81
C THR A 73 7.13 -2.91 6.26
N TYR A 74 6.33 -2.47 7.23
CA TYR A 74 5.23 -3.24 7.79
C TYR A 74 3.91 -2.50 7.57
N ILE A 75 3.55 -2.35 6.30
CA ILE A 75 2.32 -1.71 5.84
C ILE A 75 1.27 -2.77 5.52
N CYS A 76 0.04 -2.53 5.97
CA CYS A 76 -1.13 -3.36 5.62
C CYS A 76 -1.61 -2.96 4.22
N SER A 77 -1.87 -3.98 3.41
CA SER A 77 -2.42 -3.84 2.05
C SER A 77 -3.95 -3.80 2.02
N CYS A 78 -4.56 -3.91 3.20
CA CYS A 78 -6.00 -4.04 3.44
C CYS A 78 -6.75 -2.71 3.25
N MET A 79 -6.03 -1.58 3.20
CA MET A 79 -6.55 -0.28 2.83
C MET A 79 -5.50 0.51 2.04
N ILE A 80 -5.86 0.98 0.85
CA ILE A 80 -4.97 1.76 -0.02
C ILE A 80 -5.79 2.84 -0.72
N PHE A 81 -5.38 4.11 -0.61
CA PHE A 81 -5.90 5.16 -1.48
C PHE A 81 -4.83 5.63 -2.45
N LEU A 82 -5.20 5.74 -3.73
CA LEU A 82 -4.29 6.03 -4.83
C LEU A 82 -4.83 7.21 -5.65
N ARG A 83 -3.96 8.16 -5.98
CA ARG A 83 -4.24 9.18 -7.00
C ARG A 83 -3.64 8.74 -8.34
N PRO A 84 -4.18 9.14 -9.51
CA PRO A 84 -3.70 8.73 -10.82
C PRO A 84 -2.37 9.42 -11.23
N THR A 85 -1.43 9.56 -10.29
CA THR A 85 -0.14 10.19 -10.49
C THR A 85 0.90 9.21 -11.04
N PRO A 86 1.99 9.70 -11.65
CA PRO A 86 3.11 8.85 -12.04
C PRO A 86 3.68 8.05 -10.86
N GLY A 87 3.73 8.64 -9.67
CA GLY A 87 4.23 7.99 -8.46
C GLY A 87 3.37 6.79 -8.03
N ALA A 88 2.05 6.94 -7.97
CA ALA A 88 1.15 5.84 -7.62
C ALA A 88 1.23 4.70 -8.64
N LYS A 89 1.29 5.03 -9.93
CA LYS A 89 1.46 4.05 -11.02
C LYS A 89 2.80 3.32 -10.91
N LEU A 90 3.87 4.01 -10.52
CA LEU A 90 5.18 3.40 -10.28
C LEU A 90 5.13 2.36 -9.16
N VAL A 91 4.46 2.66 -8.03
CA VAL A 91 4.27 1.70 -6.93
C VAL A 91 3.53 0.45 -7.42
N MET A 92 2.43 0.62 -8.17
CA MET A 92 1.67 -0.53 -8.67
C MET A 92 2.47 -1.40 -9.64
N LYS A 93 3.23 -0.78 -10.55
CA LYS A 93 4.12 -1.51 -11.47
C LYS A 93 5.19 -2.28 -10.72
N LYS A 94 5.84 -1.64 -9.74
CA LYS A 94 6.85 -2.30 -8.91
C LYS A 94 6.25 -3.45 -8.09
N TRP A 95 5.03 -3.29 -7.60
CA TRP A 95 4.32 -4.36 -6.89
C TRP A 95 4.00 -5.57 -7.81
N ILE A 96 3.67 -5.33 -9.08
CA ILE A 96 3.49 -6.41 -10.07
C ILE A 96 4.80 -7.16 -10.29
N GLU A 97 5.90 -6.45 -10.54
CA GLU A 97 7.24 -7.04 -10.70
C GLU A 97 7.63 -7.88 -9.48
N GLU A 98 7.45 -7.32 -8.27
CA GLU A 98 7.65 -8.01 -7.00
C GLU A 98 6.86 -9.33 -6.90
N LEU A 99 5.60 -9.35 -7.34
CA LEU A 99 4.75 -10.54 -7.33
C LEU A 99 5.14 -11.58 -8.39
N GLU A 100 5.77 -11.15 -9.48
CA GLU A 100 6.24 -12.02 -10.57
C GLU A 100 7.60 -12.63 -10.23
N ASP A 101 8.55 -11.84 -9.73
CA ASP A 101 9.90 -12.28 -9.38
C ASP A 101 9.92 -13.19 -8.14
N GLN A 102 9.00 -12.95 -7.18
CA GLN A 102 8.91 -13.64 -5.88
C GLN A 102 10.26 -13.93 -5.18
N PRO A 103 11.23 -12.98 -5.12
CA PRO A 103 12.58 -13.27 -4.62
C PRO A 103 12.61 -13.70 -3.14
N TRP A 104 11.55 -13.42 -2.36
CA TRP A 104 11.42 -13.82 -0.94
C TRP A 104 10.74 -15.18 -0.71
N SER A 105 10.22 -15.86 -1.73
CA SER A 105 9.46 -17.11 -1.51
C SER A 105 9.30 -17.96 -2.77
N LYS A 106 10.18 -18.96 -2.96
CA LYS A 106 9.98 -20.01 -3.98
C LYS A 106 8.96 -21.09 -3.54
N LYS A 107 8.59 -21.16 -2.26
CA LYS A 107 7.74 -22.23 -1.67
C LYS A 107 6.32 -21.78 -1.29
N ALA A 108 6.09 -20.50 -0.98
CA ALA A 108 4.80 -20.00 -0.55
C ALA A 108 4.12 -19.23 -1.68
N LYS A 109 2.85 -19.58 -1.93
CA LYS A 109 1.93 -18.89 -2.84
C LYS A 109 2.04 -17.36 -2.65
N ALA A 110 2.12 -16.63 -3.76
CA ALA A 110 2.28 -15.17 -3.81
C ALA A 110 1.39 -14.44 -2.79
N ASN A 111 1.97 -13.96 -1.70
CA ASN A 111 1.30 -13.07 -0.76
C ASN A 111 1.60 -11.63 -1.19
N ASP A 112 0.55 -10.86 -1.42
CA ASP A 112 0.62 -9.53 -2.02
C ASP A 112 1.12 -8.48 -1.02
N GLN A 113 0.85 -8.60 0.28
CA GLN A 113 1.35 -7.64 1.28
C GLN A 113 2.89 -7.61 1.37
N PRO A 114 3.62 -8.73 1.44
CA PRO A 114 5.06 -8.77 1.24
C PRO A 114 5.55 -8.04 -0.01
N GLY A 115 4.93 -8.29 -1.16
CA GLY A 115 5.29 -7.64 -2.42
C GLY A 115 5.05 -6.13 -2.38
N PHE A 116 3.96 -5.70 -1.76
CA PHE A 116 3.64 -4.29 -1.60
C PHE A 116 4.69 -3.55 -0.77
N ASN A 117 5.08 -4.14 0.36
CA ASN A 117 6.10 -3.58 1.24
C ASN A 117 7.47 -3.46 0.54
N TRP A 118 7.85 -4.45 -0.28
CA TRP A 118 9.06 -4.38 -1.09
C TRP A 118 8.98 -3.30 -2.17
N ALA A 119 7.83 -3.20 -2.84
CA ALA A 119 7.60 -2.16 -3.84
C ALA A 119 7.73 -0.75 -3.23
N LEU A 120 7.07 -0.50 -2.09
CA LEU A 120 7.17 0.76 -1.36
C LEU A 120 8.62 1.11 -1.02
N ASN A 121 9.39 0.14 -0.50
CA ASN A 121 10.80 0.33 -0.18
C ASN A 121 11.65 0.68 -1.40
N LYS A 122 11.46 -0.01 -2.54
CA LYS A 122 12.21 0.24 -3.77
C LYS A 122 11.85 1.58 -4.43
N THR A 123 10.65 2.09 -4.16
CA THR A 123 10.19 3.41 -4.63
C THR A 123 10.36 4.53 -3.60
N ALA A 124 10.99 4.24 -2.45
CA ALA A 124 11.22 5.23 -1.41
C ALA A 124 12.02 6.42 -1.95
N GLY A 125 11.56 7.63 -1.65
CA GLY A 125 12.17 8.88 -2.14
C GLY A 125 11.77 9.28 -3.57
N GLN A 126 11.11 8.41 -4.34
CA GLN A 126 10.55 8.75 -5.67
C GLN A 126 9.04 9.02 -5.62
N VAL A 127 8.37 8.58 -4.57
CA VAL A 127 6.92 8.64 -4.41
C VAL A 127 6.57 9.31 -3.09
N SER A 128 5.58 10.20 -3.10
CA SER A 128 5.06 10.84 -1.90
C SER A 128 3.98 9.93 -1.28
N CYS A 129 4.31 9.30 -0.15
CA CYS A 129 3.45 8.33 0.52
C CYS A 129 3.34 8.58 2.03
N PRO A 130 2.26 9.18 2.55
CA PRO A 130 2.00 9.20 3.98
C PRO A 130 1.62 7.81 4.51
N SER A 131 2.25 7.40 5.60
CA SER A 131 1.72 6.32 6.44
C SER A 131 0.56 6.88 7.26
N PHE A 132 -0.65 6.33 7.13
CA PHE A 132 -1.77 6.70 7.99
C PHE A 132 -1.87 5.75 9.18
N PHE A 133 -2.40 6.33 10.26
CA PHE A 133 -2.81 5.72 11.51
C PHE A 133 -2.92 4.19 11.54
N THR A 134 -2.33 3.63 12.58
CA THR A 134 -2.85 2.43 13.23
C THR A 134 -4.33 2.67 13.50
N LEU A 135 -5.20 1.83 12.93
CA LEU A 135 -6.62 1.83 13.27
C LEU A 135 -6.73 1.49 14.76
N ASN A 136 -6.88 2.53 15.59
CA ASN A 136 -7.47 2.32 16.91
C ASN A 136 -8.92 1.93 16.66
N PHE A 137 -9.22 0.66 16.88
CA PHE A 137 -10.57 0.20 17.17
C PHE A 137 -10.96 0.66 18.57
#